data_AF-A0A090S249-F1
#
_entry.id   AF-A0A090S249-F1
#
_cell.length_a   1.000
_cell.length_b   1.000
_cell.length_c   1.000
_cell.angle_alpha   90.00
_cell.angle_beta   90.00
_cell.angle_gamma   90.00
#
_symmetry.space_group_name_H-M   'P 1'
#
loop_
_entity.id
_entity.type
_entity.pdbx_description
1 polymer ?
#
loop_
_entity_poly.entity_id
_entity_poly.type
_entity_poly.pdbx_seq_one_letter_code
_entity_poly.pdbx_strand_id
1 'polypeptide(L)'
;MSSMDSGLNRNSGIFVMNFYQPILRPNATERELMFVSKATSTVFGLVIILIALFINSLKGLSLFDTMMYVGALISFPMTILHSAVSSSRKRLTGLAGARYWLVPLSLTLLAL
;
A
#
# COMPACT_ATOMS: atom_id res chain seq x y z
N MET A 1 -17.52 11.15 4.38
CA MET A 1 -16.76 9.89 4.30
C MET A 1 -15.76 9.89 5.44
N SER A 2 -15.73 8.84 6.25
CA SER A 2 -14.66 8.64 7.23
C SER A 2 -13.35 8.23 6.53
N SER A 3 -12.23 8.29 7.25
CA SER A 3 -10.94 7.77 6.75
C SER A 3 -11.04 6.27 6.41
N MET A 4 -11.84 5.52 7.18
CA MET A 4 -12.11 4.09 6.93
C MET A 4 -12.87 3.89 5.61
N ASP A 5 -13.97 4.64 5.40
CA ASP A 5 -14.77 4.53 4.16
C ASP A 5 -13.93 4.85 2.93
N SER A 6 -13.11 5.90 3.04
CA SER A 6 -12.23 6.35 1.96
C SER A 6 -11.14 5.33 1.65
N GLY A 7 -10.56 4.69 2.68
CA GLY A 7 -9.55 3.64 2.53
C GLY A 7 -10.09 2.40 1.83
N LEU A 8 -11.24 1.88 2.29
CA LEU A 8 -11.90 0.71 1.69
C LEU A 8 -12.32 0.99 0.23
N ASN A 9 -12.93 2.13 -0.03
CA ASN A 9 -13.35 2.50 -1.39
C ASN A 9 -12.15 2.68 -2.33
N ARG A 10 -11.06 3.30 -1.87
CA ARG A 10 -9.83 3.45 -2.66
C ARG A 10 -9.20 2.10 -2.99
N ASN A 11 -9.02 1.24 -2.00
CA ASN A 11 -8.35 -0.05 -2.19
C ASN A 11 -9.18 -1.00 -3.07
N SER A 12 -10.51 -1.02 -2.90
CA SER A 12 -11.41 -1.79 -3.77
C SER A 12 -11.37 -1.29 -5.21
N GLY A 13 -11.37 0.04 -5.42
CA GLY A 13 -11.19 0.63 -6.76
C GLY A 13 -9.84 0.26 -7.40
N ILE A 14 -8.74 0.31 -6.62
CA ILE A 14 -7.41 -0.12 -7.09
C ILE A 14 -7.46 -1.59 -7.54
N PHE A 15 -8.02 -2.49 -6.73
CA PHE A 15 -8.14 -3.91 -7.09
C PHE A 15 -8.96 -4.11 -8.36
N VAL A 16 -10.12 -3.47 -8.47
CA VAL A 16 -11.01 -3.63 -9.62
C VAL A 16 -10.33 -3.16 -10.92
N MET A 17 -9.71 -1.99 -10.89
CA MET A 17 -9.14 -1.36 -12.09
C MET A 17 -7.76 -1.90 -12.47
N ASN A 18 -6.95 -2.33 -11.49
CA ASN A 18 -5.57 -2.77 -11.75
C ASN A 18 -5.40 -4.30 -11.76
N PHE A 19 -6.38 -5.05 -11.25
CA PHE A 19 -6.31 -6.51 -11.22
C PHE A 19 -7.54 -7.17 -11.86
N TYR A 20 -8.74 -6.93 -11.33
CA TYR A 20 -9.93 -7.63 -11.80
C TYR A 20 -10.20 -7.38 -13.30
N GLN A 21 -10.28 -6.13 -13.72
CA GLN A 21 -10.53 -5.80 -15.12
C GLN A 21 -9.38 -6.26 -16.02
N PRO A 22 -8.11 -5.83 -15.85
CA PRO A 22 -7.06 -6.16 -16.83
C PRO A 22 -6.65 -7.63 -16.84
N ILE A 23 -6.74 -8.35 -15.72
CA ILE A 23 -6.20 -9.72 -15.60
C ILE A 23 -7.30 -10.78 -15.61
N LEU A 24 -8.39 -10.57 -14.86
CA LEU A 24 -9.44 -11.59 -14.74
C LEU A 24 -10.53 -11.44 -15.82
N ARG A 25 -10.96 -10.21 -16.11
CA ARG A 25 -12.07 -9.96 -17.05
C ARG A 25 -11.94 -8.62 -17.80
N PRO A 26 -11.16 -8.58 -18.89
CA PRO A 26 -10.89 -7.34 -19.65
C PRO A 26 -12.13 -6.63 -20.20
N ASN A 27 -13.16 -7.40 -20.55
CA ASN A 27 -14.40 -6.91 -21.15
C ASN A 27 -15.55 -6.76 -20.13
N ALA A 28 -15.24 -6.60 -18.83
CA ALA A 28 -16.26 -6.40 -17.80
C ALA A 28 -17.02 -5.09 -17.99
N THR A 29 -18.33 -5.12 -17.78
CA THR A 29 -19.20 -3.93 -17.89
C THR A 29 -19.08 -3.04 -16.66
N GLU A 30 -19.42 -1.74 -16.78
CA GLU A 30 -19.38 -0.82 -15.64
C GLU A 30 -20.22 -1.29 -14.44
N ARG A 31 -21.41 -1.87 -14.69
CA ARG A 31 -22.27 -2.43 -13.63
C ARG A 31 -21.57 -3.55 -12.87
N GLU A 32 -20.88 -4.42 -13.59
CA GLU A 32 -20.11 -5.50 -13.00
C GLU A 32 -18.95 -4.96 -12.17
N LEU A 33 -18.16 -4.02 -12.71
CA LEU A 33 -17.04 -3.40 -11.99
C LEU A 33 -17.51 -2.73 -10.70
N MET A 34 -18.66 -2.06 -10.72
CA MET A 34 -19.30 -1.48 -9.54
C MET A 34 -19.71 -2.53 -8.50
N PHE A 35 -20.29 -3.66 -8.96
CA PHE A 35 -20.65 -4.75 -8.07
C PHE A 35 -19.42 -5.41 -7.42
N VAL A 36 -18.39 -5.69 -8.23
CA VAL A 36 -17.13 -6.27 -7.76
C VAL A 36 -16.42 -5.32 -6.80
N SER A 37 -16.46 -4.01 -7.05
CA SER A 37 -15.91 -3.01 -6.12
C SER A 37 -16.57 -3.10 -4.74
N LYS A 38 -17.91 -3.11 -4.68
CA LYS A 38 -18.66 -3.25 -3.42
C LYS A 38 -18.40 -4.57 -2.71
N ALA A 39 -18.34 -5.67 -3.46
CA ALA A 39 -17.99 -6.98 -2.91
C ALA A 39 -16.58 -6.97 -2.32
N THR A 40 -15.61 -6.41 -3.05
CA THR A 40 -14.21 -6.28 -2.62
C THR A 40 -14.08 -5.40 -1.37
N SER A 41 -14.80 -4.26 -1.31
CA SER A 41 -14.82 -3.42 -0.10
C SER A 41 -15.31 -4.19 1.12
N THR A 42 -16.33 -5.03 0.96
CA THR A 42 -16.90 -5.87 2.03
C THR A 42 -15.88 -6.90 2.50
N VAL A 43 -15.21 -7.57 1.57
CA VAL A 43 -14.15 -8.57 1.88
C VAL A 43 -12.98 -7.90 2.61
N PHE A 44 -12.51 -6.74 2.14
CA PHE A 44 -11.45 -5.99 2.80
C PHE A 44 -11.84 -5.54 4.21
N GLY A 45 -13.07 -5.07 4.39
CA GLY A 45 -13.60 -4.73 5.73
C GLY A 45 -13.57 -5.93 6.67
N LEU A 46 -14.04 -7.10 6.21
CA LEU A 46 -14.01 -8.34 7.00
C LEU A 46 -12.58 -8.73 7.38
N VAL A 47 -11.65 -8.70 6.42
CA VAL A 47 -10.23 -9.02 6.66
C VAL A 47 -9.60 -8.07 7.68
N ILE A 48 -9.89 -6.76 7.59
CA ILE A 48 -9.39 -5.76 8.54
C ILE A 48 -9.92 -6.04 9.95
N ILE A 49 -11.20 -6.41 10.10
CA ILE A 49 -11.78 -6.77 11.40
C ILE A 49 -11.06 -8.01 11.98
N LEU A 50 -10.82 -9.04 11.17
CA LEU A 50 -10.10 -10.24 11.61
C LEU A 50 -8.68 -9.93 12.06
N ILE A 51 -7.96 -9.09 11.31
CA ILE A 51 -6.61 -8.64 11.67
C ILE A 51 -6.63 -7.81 12.96
N ALA A 52 -7.61 -6.93 13.13
CA ALA A 52 -7.75 -6.12 14.33
C ALA A 52 -7.99 -6.98 15.58
N LEU A 53 -8.85 -8.01 15.48
CA LEU A 53 -9.06 -8.99 16.54
C LEU A 53 -7.80 -9.78 16.85
N PHE A 54 -7.03 -10.17 15.82
CA PHE A 54 -5.76 -10.85 16.00
C PHE A 54 -4.74 -9.99 16.74
N ILE A 55 -4.54 -8.72 16.33
CA ILE A 55 -3.63 -7.79 17.01
C ILE A 55 -4.08 -7.56 18.46
N ASN A 56 -5.38 -7.43 18.71
CA ASN A 56 -5.92 -7.27 20.06
C ASN A 56 -5.63 -8.46 20.99
N SER A 57 -5.46 -9.67 20.43
CA SER A 57 -5.08 -10.88 21.16
C SER A 57 -3.60 -10.90 21.56
N LEU A 58 -2.74 -10.14 20.86
CA LEU A 58 -1.30 -10.09 21.15
C LEU A 58 -1.03 -9.20 22.38
N LYS A 59 -0.68 -9.85 23.50
CA LYS A 59 -0.30 -9.15 24.73
C LYS A 59 1.06 -8.46 24.56
N GLY A 60 1.13 -7.20 24.95
CA GLY A 60 2.38 -6.43 25.00
C GLY A 60 2.77 -5.72 23.71
N LEU A 61 1.93 -5.75 22.67
CA LEU A 61 2.16 -5.03 21.42
C LEU A 61 1.11 -3.91 21.27
N SER A 62 1.54 -2.65 21.28
CA SER A 62 0.61 -1.53 21.18
C SER A 62 0.14 -1.35 19.74
N LEU A 63 -1.06 -0.78 19.55
CA LEU A 63 -1.57 -0.44 18.23
C LEU A 63 -0.63 0.53 17.51
N PHE A 64 -0.06 1.50 18.24
CA PHE A 64 0.88 2.47 17.69
C PHE A 64 2.15 1.78 17.15
N ASP A 65 2.75 0.89 17.94
CA ASP A 65 3.94 0.14 17.53
C ASP A 65 3.63 -0.75 16.32
N THR A 66 2.46 -1.40 16.31
CA THR A 66 2.01 -2.20 15.16
C THR A 66 1.98 -1.36 13.89
N MET A 67 1.35 -0.19 13.95
CA MET A 67 1.22 0.70 12.80
C MET A 67 2.59 1.20 12.33
N MET A 68 3.50 1.50 13.26
CA MET A 68 4.86 1.92 12.95
C MET A 68 5.65 0.79 12.27
N TYR A 69 5.61 -0.44 12.80
CA TYR A 69 6.31 -1.59 12.21
C TYR A 69 5.78 -1.96 10.83
N VAL A 70 4.45 -2.04 10.67
CA VAL A 70 3.83 -2.32 9.36
C VAL A 70 4.16 -1.20 8.37
N GLY A 71 4.08 0.06 8.79
CA GLY A 71 4.44 1.21 7.97
C GLY A 71 5.90 1.18 7.51
N ALA A 72 6.82 0.82 8.40
CA ALA A 72 8.23 0.67 8.11
C ALA A 72 8.48 -0.46 7.10
N LEU A 73 7.93 -1.64 7.35
CA LEU A 73 8.07 -2.83 6.48
C LEU A 73 7.59 -2.58 5.05
N ILE A 74 6.54 -1.77 4.85
CA ILE A 74 6.03 -1.42 3.51
C ILE A 74 6.82 -0.27 2.90
N SER A 75 7.12 0.78 3.68
CA SER A 75 7.75 2.00 3.18
C SER A 75 9.20 1.78 2.76
N PHE A 76 9.93 0.91 3.44
CA PHE A 76 11.33 0.61 3.12
C PHE A 76 11.54 0.06 1.70
N PRO A 77 10.93 -1.07 1.30
CA PRO A 77 11.11 -1.61 -0.05
C PRO A 77 10.55 -0.65 -1.11
N MET A 78 9.42 0.03 -0.83
CA MET A 78 8.81 0.98 -1.76
C MET A 78 9.73 2.17 -2.06
N THR A 79 10.39 2.72 -1.04
CA THR A 79 11.26 3.90 -1.20
C THR A 79 12.52 3.55 -1.98
N ILE A 80 13.14 2.40 -1.66
CA ILE A 80 14.33 1.89 -2.37
C ILE A 80 13.99 1.58 -3.83
N LEU A 81 12.86 0.93 -4.10
CA LEU A 81 12.42 0.63 -5.46
C LEU A 81 12.16 1.91 -6.25
N HIS A 82 11.50 2.90 -5.65
CA HIS A 82 11.25 4.18 -6.29
C HIS A 82 12.55 4.90 -6.66
N SER A 83 13.54 4.94 -5.76
CA SER A 83 14.85 5.53 -6.04
C SER A 83 15.64 4.77 -7.10
N ALA A 84 15.57 3.43 -7.09
CA ALA A 84 16.24 2.61 -8.10
C ALA A 84 15.64 2.87 -9.49
N VAL A 85 14.31 2.81 -9.61
CA VAL A 85 13.60 3.04 -10.88
C VAL A 85 13.76 4.48 -11.39
N SER A 86 13.79 5.48 -10.50
CA SER A 86 14.04 6.87 -10.90
C SER A 86 15.47 7.08 -11.39
N SER A 87 16.44 6.40 -10.78
CA SER A 87 17.85 6.40 -11.20
C SER A 87 18.10 5.64 -12.49
N SER A 88 17.30 4.63 -12.82
CA SER A 88 17.41 3.90 -14.10
C SER A 88 16.73 4.63 -15.26
N ARG A 89 15.60 5.31 -15.01
CA ARG A 89 14.87 6.07 -16.06
C ARG A 89 15.52 7.39 -16.43
N LYS A 90 16.23 8.02 -15.49
CA LYS A 90 17.01 9.24 -15.74
C LYS A 90 18.49 8.85 -15.67
N ARG A 91 19.28 9.08 -16.72
CA ARG A 91 20.75 8.98 -16.68
C ARG A 91 21.31 10.07 -15.74
N LEU A 92 21.13 9.88 -14.45
CA LEU A 92 21.53 10.85 -13.43
C LEU A 92 23.01 10.64 -13.11
N THR A 93 23.85 11.55 -13.57
CA THR A 93 25.27 11.59 -13.22
C THR A 93 25.49 12.46 -11.99
N GLY A 94 26.33 12.01 -11.06
CA GLY A 94 26.79 12.81 -9.91
C GLY A 94 25.77 13.03 -8.78
N LEU A 95 25.71 14.26 -8.25
CA LEU A 95 24.95 14.64 -7.03
C LEU A 95 23.45 14.39 -7.12
N ALA A 96 22.86 14.44 -8.32
CA ALA A 96 21.44 14.17 -8.51
C ALA A 96 21.11 12.71 -8.24
N GLY A 97 21.94 11.76 -8.70
CA GLY A 97 21.79 10.34 -8.42
C GLY A 97 21.99 10.03 -6.93
N ALA A 98 23.02 10.61 -6.32
CA ALA A 98 23.28 10.46 -4.88
C ALA A 98 22.08 10.89 -4.02
N ARG A 99 21.36 11.95 -4.39
CA ARG A 99 20.17 12.43 -3.65
C ARG A 99 19.01 11.44 -3.66
N TYR A 100 18.84 10.67 -4.75
CA TYR A 100 17.81 9.61 -4.79
C TYR A 100 18.17 8.41 -3.92
N TRP A 101 19.44 8.16 -3.62
CA TRP A 101 19.84 7.06 -2.74
C TRP A 101 19.98 7.48 -1.27
N LEU A 102 20.53 8.68 -1.03
CA LEU A 102 20.78 9.21 0.31
C LEU A 102 19.51 9.60 1.05
N VAL A 103 18.49 10.14 0.36
CA VAL A 103 17.22 10.54 1.01
C VAL A 103 16.45 9.32 1.53
N PRO A 104 16.19 8.25 0.74
CA PRO A 104 15.64 7.00 1.26
C PRO A 104 16.49 6.41 2.38
N LEU A 105 17.82 6.37 2.20
CA LEU A 105 18.73 5.77 3.17
C LEU A 105 18.70 6.50 4.53
N SER A 106 18.66 7.84 4.51
CA SER A 106 18.54 8.65 5.72
C SER A 106 17.19 8.45 6.43
N LEU A 107 16.10 8.32 5.67
CA LEU A 107 14.77 8.05 6.22
C LEU A 107 14.66 6.64 6.80
N THR A 108 15.35 5.65 6.21
CA THR A 108 15.50 4.31 6.81
C THR A 108 16.28 4.33 8.11
N LEU A 109 17.38 5.09 8.19
CA LEU A 109 18.21 5.17 9.39
C LEU A 109 17.55 5.96 10.52
N LEU A 110 16.63 6.87 10.20
CA LEU A 110 15.82 7.61 11.18
C LEU A 110 14.65 6.79 11.77
N ALA A 111 14.26 5.71 11.09
CA ALA A 111 13.15 4.85 11.48
C ALA A 111 13.59 3.56 12.21
N LEU A 112 14.91 3.38 12.40
CA LEU A 112 15.56 2.33 13.18
C LEU A 112 16.09 2.91 14.48
#